data_AF-A0A3C1F8Y5-F1
#
_entry.id   AF-A0A3C1F8Y5-F1
#
_cell.length_a   1.000
_cell.length_b   1.000
_cell.length_c   1.000
_cell.angle_alpha   90.00
_cell.angle_beta   90.00
_cell.angle_gamma   90.00
#
_symmetry.space_group_name_H-M   'P 1'
#
loop_
_entity.id
_entity.type
_entity.pdbx_description
1 polymer ?
#
loop_
_entity_poly.entity_id
_entity_poly.type
_entity_poly.pdbx_seq_one_letter_code
_entity_poly.pdbx_strand_id
1 'polypeptide(L)'
;MKKLLVILITLVLSNTAVFSQNAYKVLRSAPTRVGKIETLAVPRFTRHITAPANQAKLATKVAQLYSANPTKGYFRSTTFSNKHWPNTTVKQFVISTAFKAPILREPSTLWGSYRYLKELVRLSQEPGAVAKGYERKWHKIRDVATYRGVHHIVNKSTLKEIHTRKKIKSQNNHKPYPVKLGEMQNDAPGIIHPFHGNPEYAPMFHNINHQLALYDEGGVRAIILDYFNNMQELHKLYPNEAPVIYQEMVDNTLKEAELWAATYRLRWK
;
A
#
# COMPACT_ATOMS: atom_id res chain seq x y z
N MET A 1 17.87 46.39 16.91
CA MET A 1 17.94 44.98 17.40
C MET A 1 16.56 44.37 17.65
N LYS A 2 15.65 44.35 16.66
CA LYS A 2 14.33 43.67 16.77
C LYS A 2 13.97 42.78 15.56
N LYS A 3 14.86 42.69 14.56
CA LYS A 3 14.66 41.89 13.33
C LYS A 3 15.34 40.52 13.34
N LEU A 4 16.15 40.22 14.36
CA LEU A 4 16.84 38.93 14.54
C LEU A 4 16.05 37.91 15.37
N LEU A 5 15.00 38.34 16.09
CA LEU A 5 14.21 37.44 16.96
C LEU A 5 13.05 36.74 16.22
N VAL A 6 12.65 37.25 15.04
CA VAL A 6 11.54 36.66 14.25
C VAL A 6 12.02 35.50 13.36
N ILE A 7 13.32 35.41 13.09
CA ILE A 7 13.93 34.33 12.29
C ILE A 7 14.15 33.06 13.13
N LEU A 8 14.19 33.18 14.46
CA LEU A 8 14.40 32.03 15.35
C LEU A 8 13.10 31.26 15.67
N ILE A 9 11.92 31.84 15.42
CA ILE A 9 10.62 31.21 15.70
C ILE A 9 10.03 30.52 14.45
N THR A 10 10.49 30.84 13.25
CA THR A 10 10.13 30.13 12.01
C THR A 10 10.91 28.84 11.78
N LEU A 11 11.86 28.51 12.66
CA LEU A 11 12.72 27.32 12.61
C LEU A 11 12.04 26.02 13.11
N VAL A 12 10.76 26.05 13.52
CA VAL A 12 10.16 24.89 14.23
C VAL A 12 8.93 24.27 13.56
N LEU A 13 8.23 24.88 12.58
CA LEU A 13 6.87 24.41 12.25
C LEU A 13 6.47 24.37 10.77
N SER A 14 7.05 23.46 9.97
CA SER A 14 6.33 22.93 8.79
C SER A 14 6.95 21.67 8.20
N ASN A 15 6.56 20.54 8.79
CA ASN A 15 6.90 19.19 8.36
C ASN A 15 6.07 18.73 7.16
N THR A 16 6.54 18.82 5.91
CA THR A 16 5.88 18.12 4.79
C THR A 16 6.80 17.52 3.71
N ALA A 17 7.24 16.26 3.87
CA ALA A 17 7.79 15.41 2.79
C ALA A 17 6.93 14.20 2.40
N VAL A 18 7.15 13.74 1.15
CA VAL A 18 6.60 12.54 0.51
C VAL A 18 7.23 11.34 1.20
N PHE A 19 6.44 10.37 1.59
CA PHE A 19 6.96 9.06 1.93
C PHE A 19 6.42 8.09 0.88
N SER A 20 7.29 7.28 0.28
CA SER A 20 6.86 6.20 -0.61
C SER A 20 6.89 4.90 0.17
N GLN A 21 5.72 4.35 0.46
CA GLN A 21 5.67 2.95 0.89
C GLN A 21 5.85 2.03 -0.31
N ASN A 22 6.28 0.80 -0.07
CA ASN A 22 6.01 -0.34 -0.95
C ASN A 22 6.37 -0.18 -2.44
N ALA A 23 7.60 0.18 -2.74
CA ALA A 23 8.22 -0.39 -3.94
C ALA A 23 8.51 -1.88 -3.63
N TYR A 24 7.50 -2.75 -3.74
CA TYR A 24 7.76 -4.16 -4.03
C TYR A 24 8.34 -4.16 -5.44
N LYS A 25 9.67 -4.11 -5.51
CA LYS A 25 10.37 -4.39 -6.74
C LYS A 25 10.56 -5.90 -6.71
N VAL A 26 9.89 -6.62 -7.60
CA VAL A 26 10.30 -7.99 -7.90
C VAL A 26 11.68 -7.87 -8.50
N LEU A 27 12.71 -7.92 -7.65
CA LEU A 27 14.08 -8.09 -8.07
C LEU A 27 14.20 -9.53 -8.53
N ARG A 28 13.71 -9.82 -9.75
CA ARG A 28 14.27 -10.92 -10.52
C ARG A 28 15.77 -10.68 -10.49
N SER A 29 16.56 -11.69 -10.09
CA SER A 29 17.98 -11.67 -10.38
C SER A 29 18.11 -11.30 -11.85
N ALA A 30 18.66 -10.11 -12.14
CA ALA A 30 18.93 -9.77 -13.51
C ALA A 30 19.81 -10.88 -14.08
N PRO A 31 19.58 -11.39 -15.29
CA PRO A 31 20.66 -12.09 -15.99
C PRO A 31 21.76 -11.04 -16.13
N THR A 32 22.81 -11.14 -15.32
CA THR A 32 23.93 -10.22 -15.37
C THR A 32 24.50 -10.24 -16.78
N ARG A 33 24.27 -9.17 -17.57
CA ARG A 33 25.39 -8.62 -18.33
C ARG A 33 26.26 -7.95 -17.29
N VAL A 34 27.48 -8.48 -17.16
CA VAL A 34 28.57 -8.04 -16.28
C VAL A 34 28.52 -8.56 -14.84
N GLY A 35 29.42 -9.49 -14.55
CA GLY A 35 29.96 -9.74 -13.21
C GLY A 35 29.16 -10.68 -12.32
N LYS A 36 29.53 -11.97 -12.33
CA LYS A 36 29.24 -13.04 -11.36
C LYS A 36 28.45 -12.62 -10.11
N ILE A 37 27.13 -12.71 -10.20
CA ILE A 37 26.29 -13.01 -9.03
C ILE A 37 25.68 -14.37 -9.35
N GLU A 38 25.85 -15.34 -8.45
CA GLU A 38 25.25 -16.67 -8.56
C GLU A 38 23.81 -16.54 -9.06
N THR A 39 23.51 -17.26 -10.15
CA THR A 39 22.16 -17.56 -10.58
C THR A 39 21.40 -18.12 -9.38
N LEU A 40 20.63 -17.27 -8.71
CA LEU A 40 19.72 -17.72 -7.68
C LEU A 40 18.68 -18.61 -8.36
N ALA A 41 18.79 -19.92 -8.17
CA ALA A 41 17.85 -20.92 -8.69
C ALA A 41 16.39 -20.69 -8.24
N VAL A 42 16.15 -19.75 -7.32
CA VAL A 42 14.84 -19.35 -6.82
C VAL A 42 14.72 -17.82 -6.84
N PRO A 43 13.72 -17.25 -7.54
CA PRO A 43 13.49 -15.80 -7.53
C PRO A 43 13.29 -15.29 -6.10
N ARG A 44 13.96 -14.19 -5.76
CA ARG A 44 13.81 -13.52 -4.47
C ARG A 44 12.92 -12.29 -4.62
N PHE A 45 11.99 -12.13 -3.70
CA PHE A 45 11.16 -10.94 -3.60
C PHE A 45 11.78 -10.02 -2.57
N THR A 46 12.01 -8.76 -2.95
CA THR A 46 12.38 -7.74 -1.99
C THR A 46 11.22 -6.78 -1.78
N ARG A 47 11.00 -6.43 -0.52
CA ARG A 47 10.07 -5.39 -0.11
C ARG A 47 10.86 -4.30 0.58
N HIS A 48 10.65 -3.07 0.13
CA HIS A 48 11.18 -1.88 0.79
C HIS A 48 10.03 -1.13 1.45
N ILE A 49 10.06 -1.05 2.78
CA ILE A 49 9.17 -0.20 3.57
C ILE A 49 9.94 1.07 3.89
N THR A 50 9.47 2.21 3.38
CA THR A 50 9.91 3.52 3.86
C THR A 50 8.76 4.14 4.62
N ALA A 51 9.02 4.54 5.87
CA ALA A 51 8.03 5.17 6.73
C ALA A 51 8.63 6.42 7.39
N PRO A 52 7.79 7.33 7.91
CA PRO A 52 8.23 8.36 8.84
C PRO A 52 9.03 7.75 10.00
N ALA A 53 10.10 8.41 10.46
CA ALA A 53 10.96 7.86 11.53
C ALA A 53 10.20 7.55 12.83
N ASN A 54 9.17 8.34 13.17
CA ASN A 54 8.31 8.08 14.34
C ASN A 54 7.40 6.86 14.19
N GLN A 55 7.32 6.26 12.99
CA GLN A 55 6.58 5.04 12.69
C GLN A 55 7.48 3.80 12.64
N ALA A 56 8.74 3.88 13.09
CA ALA A 56 9.68 2.77 13.01
C ALA A 56 9.17 1.48 13.66
N LYS A 57 8.55 1.57 14.85
CA LYS A 57 7.98 0.40 15.55
C LYS A 57 6.86 -0.26 14.75
N LEU A 58 5.95 0.53 14.17
CA LEU A 58 4.87 0.01 13.33
C LEU A 58 5.42 -0.58 12.02
N ALA A 59 6.40 0.08 11.40
CA ALA A 59 7.08 -0.43 10.21
C ALA A 59 7.76 -1.78 10.45
N THR A 60 8.43 -1.97 11.60
CA THR A 60 9.02 -3.26 11.97
C THR A 60 7.97 -4.34 12.16
N LYS A 61 6.86 -4.04 12.84
CA LYS A 61 5.74 -4.97 12.99
C LYS A 61 5.17 -5.38 11.63
N VAL A 62 4.94 -4.42 10.73
CA VAL A 62 4.44 -4.67 9.37
C VAL A 62 5.43 -5.51 8.55
N ALA A 63 6.74 -5.27 8.68
CA ALA A 63 7.76 -6.07 8.03
C ALA A 63 7.76 -7.54 8.47
N GLN A 64 7.41 -7.78 9.74
CA GLN A 64 7.38 -9.11 10.35
C GLN A 64 6.12 -9.93 10.03
N LEU A 65 5.06 -9.31 9.49
CA LEU A 65 3.80 -10.00 9.16
C LEU A 65 3.97 -11.15 8.13
N TYR A 66 5.04 -11.13 7.33
CA TYR A 66 5.27 -12.08 6.24
C TYR A 66 6.40 -13.09 6.52
N SER A 67 6.78 -13.29 7.79
CA SER A 67 7.83 -14.25 8.19
C SER A 67 9.17 -14.07 7.46
N ALA A 68 9.48 -12.84 7.02
CA ALA A 68 10.78 -12.54 6.45
C ALA A 68 11.82 -12.47 7.57
N ASN A 69 13.03 -13.02 7.37
CA ASN A 69 14.19 -12.66 8.17
C ASN A 69 14.42 -11.16 7.97
N PRO A 70 14.10 -10.28 8.94
CA PRO A 70 14.17 -8.86 8.70
C PRO A 70 15.63 -8.48 8.43
N THR A 71 15.87 -7.80 7.33
CA THR A 71 17.16 -7.12 7.14
C THR A 71 17.18 -5.94 8.10
N LYS A 72 18.34 -5.62 8.70
CA LYS A 72 18.46 -4.51 9.67
C LYS A 72 17.85 -3.23 9.09
N GLY A 73 16.84 -2.68 9.76
CA GLY A 73 16.27 -1.38 9.40
C GLY A 73 17.28 -0.27 9.70
N TYR A 74 17.26 0.79 8.91
CA TYR A 74 18.15 1.93 9.09
C TYR A 74 17.38 3.24 8.97
N PHE A 75 17.90 4.27 9.63
CA PHE A 75 17.40 5.63 9.48
C PHE A 75 18.17 6.32 8.35
N ARG A 76 17.44 7.05 7.52
CA ARG A 76 18.05 7.96 6.54
C ARG A 76 17.37 9.32 6.59
N SER A 77 18.15 10.35 6.30
CA SER A 77 17.62 11.67 6.02
C SER A 77 17.49 11.81 4.50
N THR A 78 16.28 12.07 4.01
CA THR A 78 16.05 12.34 2.58
C THR A 78 15.68 13.80 2.43
N THR A 79 16.45 14.51 1.61
CA THR A 79 16.20 15.92 1.28
C THR A 79 15.43 15.99 -0.03
N PHE A 80 14.29 16.66 0.00
CA PHE A 80 13.45 16.90 -1.16
C PHE A 80 13.57 18.36 -1.58
N SER A 81 13.98 18.57 -2.82
CA SER A 81 14.04 19.90 -3.42
C SER A 81 12.67 20.30 -3.96
N ASN A 82 12.26 21.54 -3.71
CA ASN A 82 11.03 22.10 -4.24
C ASN A 82 11.33 23.40 -4.97
N LYS A 83 10.73 23.61 -6.15
CA LYS A 83 10.93 24.82 -6.96
C LYS A 83 10.44 26.09 -6.24
N HIS A 84 9.42 25.96 -5.40
CA HIS A 84 8.71 27.09 -4.79
C HIS A 84 8.92 27.20 -3.28
N TRP A 85 9.67 26.28 -2.66
CA TRP A 85 9.80 26.19 -1.20
C TRP A 85 11.21 25.71 -0.80
N PRO A 86 11.69 26.05 0.41
CA PRO A 86 12.97 25.56 0.91
C PRO A 86 13.07 24.03 0.87
N ASN A 87 14.28 23.54 0.64
CA ASN A 87 14.58 22.11 0.68
C ASN A 87 14.12 21.52 2.03
N THR A 88 13.41 20.40 1.96
CA THR A 88 12.85 19.74 3.15
C THR A 88 13.59 18.44 3.41
N THR A 89 14.31 18.36 4.53
CA THR A 89 14.95 17.12 4.99
C THR A 89 14.05 16.39 5.95
N VAL A 90 13.78 15.12 5.67
CA VAL A 90 12.95 14.28 6.53
C VAL A 90 13.66 13.01 6.94
N LYS A 91 13.63 12.74 8.24
CA LYS A 91 14.07 11.47 8.80
C LYS A 91 13.05 10.39 8.46
N GLN A 92 13.53 9.35 7.78
CA GLN A 92 12.79 8.19 7.37
C GLN A 92 13.38 6.95 8.02
N PHE A 93 12.54 5.98 8.32
CA PHE A 93 12.96 4.63 8.64
C PHE A 93 12.76 3.75 7.42
N VAL A 94 13.80 3.03 7.02
CA VAL A 94 13.80 2.15 5.86
C VAL A 94 14.07 0.72 6.32
N ILE A 95 13.20 -0.19 5.91
CA ILE A 95 13.37 -1.63 6.10
C ILE A 95 13.34 -2.27 4.72
N SER A 96 14.42 -2.97 4.40
CA SER A 96 14.41 -3.94 3.31
C SER A 96 14.08 -5.30 3.92
N THR A 97 13.27 -6.09 3.24
CA THR A 97 13.06 -7.50 3.56
C THR A 97 13.23 -8.28 2.27
N ALA A 98 13.82 -9.47 2.38
CA ALA A 98 13.94 -10.40 1.28
C ALA A 98 13.26 -11.71 1.68
N PHE A 99 12.42 -12.23 0.80
CA PHE A 99 11.76 -13.52 1.00
C PHE A 99 11.84 -14.35 -0.29
N LYS A 100 11.81 -15.68 -0.14
CA LYS A 100 11.72 -16.59 -1.29
C LYS A 100 10.40 -16.33 -2.01
N ALA A 101 10.37 -16.49 -3.33
CA ALA A 101 9.11 -16.55 -4.07
C ALA A 101 8.13 -17.49 -3.38
N PRO A 102 6.96 -17.00 -2.94
CA PRO A 102 5.97 -17.88 -2.33
C PRO A 102 5.40 -18.80 -3.41
N ILE A 103 5.22 -20.08 -3.08
CA ILE A 103 4.35 -20.94 -3.87
C ILE A 103 2.91 -20.48 -3.59
N LEU A 104 2.26 -19.95 -4.61
CA LEU A 104 0.93 -19.36 -4.52
C LEU A 104 -0.13 -20.45 -4.31
N ARG A 105 -0.93 -20.30 -3.25
CA ARG A 105 -1.99 -21.24 -2.88
C ARG A 105 -3.35 -20.57 -3.00
N GLU A 106 -4.10 -20.48 -1.91
CA GLU A 106 -5.42 -19.87 -1.87
C GLU A 106 -5.31 -18.34 -2.05
N PRO A 107 -5.82 -17.75 -3.16
CA PRO A 107 -5.73 -16.31 -3.38
C PRO A 107 -6.60 -15.49 -2.42
N SER A 108 -7.68 -16.05 -1.89
CA SER A 108 -8.58 -15.37 -0.95
C SER A 108 -7.93 -15.06 0.40
N THR A 109 -6.84 -15.73 0.75
CA THR A 109 -6.09 -15.46 1.98
C THR A 109 -5.00 -14.41 1.79
N LEU A 110 -4.88 -13.79 0.62
CA LEU A 110 -3.83 -12.79 0.37
C LEU A 110 -4.32 -11.38 0.72
N TRP A 111 -3.51 -10.66 1.48
CA TRP A 111 -3.69 -9.25 1.81
C TRP A 111 -2.44 -8.44 1.48
N GLY A 112 -2.55 -7.12 1.54
CA GLY A 112 -1.43 -6.20 1.39
C GLY A 112 -1.75 -5.04 0.45
N SER A 113 -0.71 -4.39 -0.07
CA SER A 113 -0.93 -3.28 -1.00
C SER A 113 -1.40 -3.76 -2.38
N TYR A 114 -2.14 -2.91 -3.09
CA TYR A 114 -2.58 -3.16 -4.45
C TYR A 114 -1.41 -3.54 -5.38
N ARG A 115 -0.28 -2.84 -5.30
CA ARG A 115 0.93 -3.17 -6.07
C ARG A 115 1.47 -4.55 -5.71
N TYR A 116 1.53 -4.91 -4.42
CA TYR A 116 1.99 -6.23 -3.98
C TYR A 116 1.14 -7.34 -4.56
N LEU A 117 -0.18 -7.25 -4.40
CA LEU A 117 -1.10 -8.25 -4.91
C LEU A 117 -1.04 -8.36 -6.43
N LYS A 118 -0.87 -7.24 -7.15
CA LYS A 118 -0.64 -7.27 -8.61
C LYS A 118 0.63 -8.02 -9.01
N GLU A 119 1.70 -7.91 -8.23
CA GLU A 119 2.92 -8.66 -8.48
C GLU A 119 2.73 -10.15 -8.19
N LEU A 120 1.95 -10.53 -7.17
CA LEU A 120 1.59 -11.95 -6.94
C LEU A 120 0.77 -12.52 -8.09
N VAL A 121 -0.20 -11.75 -8.61
CA VAL A 121 -0.97 -12.20 -9.79
C VAL A 121 -0.08 -12.31 -11.02
N ARG A 122 0.90 -11.42 -11.20
CA ARG A 122 1.90 -11.56 -12.27
C ARG A 122 2.77 -12.81 -12.07
N LEU A 123 3.22 -13.08 -10.84
CA LEU A 123 4.01 -14.27 -10.49
C LEU A 123 3.24 -15.55 -10.79
N SER A 124 1.91 -15.56 -10.59
CA SER A 124 1.07 -16.74 -10.87
C SER A 124 1.07 -17.21 -12.33
N GLN A 125 1.63 -16.43 -13.25
CA GLN A 125 1.79 -16.79 -14.65
C GLN A 125 3.07 -17.61 -14.90
N GLU A 126 3.99 -17.63 -13.94
CA GLU A 126 5.26 -18.36 -14.07
C GLU A 126 5.06 -19.86 -13.81
N PRO A 127 5.68 -20.75 -14.62
CA PRO A 127 5.64 -22.20 -14.37
C PRO A 127 6.12 -22.55 -12.96
N GLY A 128 5.34 -23.36 -12.24
CA GLY A 128 5.67 -23.80 -10.88
C GLY A 128 5.45 -22.75 -9.78
N ALA A 129 5.00 -21.54 -10.10
CA ALA A 129 4.72 -20.51 -9.09
C ALA A 129 3.41 -20.75 -8.34
N VAL A 130 2.48 -21.52 -8.91
CA VAL A 130 1.19 -21.89 -8.30
C VAL A 130 1.26 -23.34 -7.82
N ALA A 131 0.79 -23.58 -6.58
CA ALA A 131 0.67 -24.92 -6.03
C ALA A 131 -0.34 -25.76 -6.83
N LYS A 132 -0.05 -27.06 -6.95
CA LYS A 132 -0.99 -28.03 -7.55
C LYS A 132 -2.36 -27.96 -6.85
N GLY A 133 -3.43 -27.92 -7.65
CA GLY A 133 -4.82 -27.81 -7.20
C GLY A 133 -5.35 -26.37 -7.12
N TYR A 134 -4.50 -25.35 -7.24
CA TYR A 134 -4.91 -23.94 -7.18
C TYR A 134 -4.88 -23.24 -8.54
N GLU A 135 -4.41 -23.91 -9.59
CA GLU A 135 -4.20 -23.34 -10.92
C GLU A 135 -5.48 -22.73 -11.50
N ARG A 136 -6.61 -23.41 -11.37
CA ARG A 136 -7.91 -22.92 -11.87
C ARG A 136 -8.34 -21.63 -11.18
N LYS A 137 -8.09 -21.50 -9.86
CA LYS A 137 -8.44 -20.27 -9.11
C LYS A 137 -7.61 -19.08 -9.57
N TRP A 138 -6.29 -19.28 -9.69
CA TRP A 138 -5.40 -18.24 -10.22
C TRP A 138 -5.68 -17.92 -11.69
N HIS A 139 -6.07 -18.90 -12.50
CA HIS A 139 -6.53 -18.70 -13.88
C HIS A 139 -7.72 -17.74 -13.93
N LYS A 140 -8.78 -18.02 -13.17
CA LYS A 140 -9.96 -17.14 -13.10
C LYS A 140 -9.62 -15.71 -12.69
N ILE A 141 -8.67 -15.52 -11.77
CA ILE A 141 -8.21 -14.19 -11.34
C ILE A 141 -7.47 -13.43 -12.45
N ARG A 142 -6.60 -14.14 -13.20
CA ARG A 142 -5.80 -13.55 -14.28
C ARG A 142 -6.66 -13.08 -15.45
N ASP A 143 -7.70 -13.85 -15.78
CA ASP A 143 -8.50 -13.64 -16.99
C ASP A 143 -9.59 -12.57 -16.83
N VAL A 144 -9.75 -11.98 -15.64
CA VAL A 144 -10.60 -10.80 -15.48
C VAL A 144 -9.97 -9.64 -16.26
N ALA A 145 -10.50 -9.41 -17.46
CA ALA A 145 -9.90 -8.76 -18.63
C ALA A 145 -9.30 -7.35 -18.43
N THR A 146 -9.49 -6.71 -17.28
CA THR A 146 -8.98 -5.36 -17.01
C THR A 146 -8.28 -5.18 -15.67
N TYR A 147 -8.44 -6.08 -14.70
CA TYR A 147 -8.02 -5.81 -13.31
C TYR A 147 -7.19 -6.90 -12.64
N ARG A 148 -6.96 -8.04 -13.30
CA ARG A 148 -6.17 -9.15 -12.72
C ARG A 148 -6.67 -9.57 -11.32
N GLY A 149 -7.99 -9.46 -11.10
CA GLY A 149 -8.69 -9.72 -9.85
C GLY A 149 -8.26 -8.91 -8.62
N VAL A 150 -7.28 -7.99 -8.72
CA VAL A 150 -6.87 -7.14 -7.59
C VAL A 150 -7.76 -5.91 -7.57
N HIS A 151 -8.38 -5.67 -6.43
CA HIS A 151 -9.25 -4.54 -6.18
C HIS A 151 -8.67 -3.63 -5.11
N HIS A 152 -8.90 -2.33 -5.26
CA HIS A 152 -8.55 -1.31 -4.28
C HIS A 152 -9.60 -1.30 -3.17
N ILE A 153 -9.20 -1.48 -1.91
CA ILE A 153 -10.14 -1.32 -0.78
C ILE A 153 -10.58 0.15 -0.70
N VAL A 154 -9.62 1.07 -0.78
CA VAL A 154 -9.90 2.52 -0.89
C VAL A 154 -9.90 2.92 -2.36
N ASN A 155 -11.05 3.31 -2.90
CA ASN A 155 -11.23 3.57 -4.32
C ASN A 155 -10.27 4.66 -4.82
N LYS A 156 -9.72 4.48 -6.04
CA LYS A 156 -8.79 5.44 -6.66
C LYS A 156 -9.38 6.85 -6.79
N SER A 157 -10.67 6.96 -7.10
CA SER A 157 -11.36 8.25 -7.21
C SER A 157 -11.48 8.93 -5.84
N THR A 158 -11.85 8.19 -4.78
CA THR A 158 -11.81 8.64 -3.39
C THR A 158 -10.41 9.14 -3.01
N LEU A 159 -9.37 8.38 -3.35
CA LEU A 159 -7.97 8.78 -3.09
C LEU A 159 -7.60 10.07 -3.85
N LYS A 160 -8.04 10.23 -5.09
CA LYS A 160 -7.81 11.46 -5.88
C LYS A 160 -8.47 12.67 -5.22
N GLU A 161 -9.68 12.51 -4.69
CA GLU A 161 -10.40 13.57 -4.00
C GLU A 161 -9.73 13.92 -2.66
N ILE A 162 -9.42 12.93 -1.82
CA ILE A 162 -8.68 13.14 -0.56
C ILE A 162 -7.33 13.83 -0.81
N HIS A 163 -6.60 13.40 -1.85
CA HIS A 163 -5.34 14.01 -2.26
C HIS A 163 -5.54 15.49 -2.63
N THR A 164 -6.55 15.79 -3.42
CA THR A 164 -6.88 17.16 -3.86
C THR A 164 -7.22 18.05 -2.67
N ARG A 165 -8.12 17.61 -1.78
CA ARG A 165 -8.48 18.32 -0.54
C ARG A 165 -7.25 18.61 0.32
N LYS A 166 -6.37 17.63 0.51
CA LYS A 166 -5.12 17.80 1.27
C LYS A 166 -4.14 18.74 0.59
N LYS A 167 -4.01 18.65 -0.74
CA LYS A 167 -3.15 19.54 -1.53
C LYS A 167 -3.58 21.00 -1.39
N ILE A 168 -4.87 21.27 -1.58
CA ILE A 168 -5.47 22.61 -1.39
C ILE A 168 -5.24 23.10 0.04
N LYS A 169 -5.54 22.27 1.04
CA LYS A 169 -5.31 22.63 2.45
C LYS A 169 -3.85 22.96 2.73
N SER A 170 -2.90 22.19 2.21
CA SER A 170 -1.47 22.50 2.39
C SER A 170 -1.09 23.81 1.68
N GLN A 171 -1.56 24.03 0.45
CA GLN A 171 -1.32 25.27 -0.29
C GLN A 171 -1.85 26.50 0.44
N ASN A 172 -3.08 26.45 0.96
CA ASN A 172 -3.67 27.54 1.74
C ASN A 172 -2.90 27.82 3.04
N ASN A 173 -2.25 26.79 3.60
CA ASN A 173 -1.39 26.91 4.77
C ASN A 173 0.07 27.26 4.42
N HIS A 174 0.36 27.62 3.17
CA HIS A 174 1.72 27.94 2.68
C HIS A 174 2.72 26.80 2.93
N LYS A 175 2.26 25.55 2.77
CA LYS A 175 3.08 24.34 2.91
C LYS A 175 2.96 23.46 1.66
N PRO A 176 4.05 22.81 1.21
CA PRO A 176 3.94 21.86 0.12
C PRO A 176 3.14 20.63 0.57
N TYR A 177 2.24 20.11 -0.29
CA TYR A 177 1.71 18.76 -0.12
C TYR A 177 2.54 17.78 -0.94
N PRO A 178 3.35 16.95 -0.28
CA PRO A 178 4.47 16.30 -0.94
C PRO A 178 4.04 14.92 -1.48
N VAL A 179 2.90 14.39 -1.04
CA VAL A 179 2.39 13.07 -1.46
C VAL A 179 2.17 13.02 -2.97
N LYS A 180 2.79 12.03 -3.63
CA LYS A 180 2.50 11.71 -5.03
C LYS A 180 1.28 10.80 -5.10
N LEU A 181 0.26 11.23 -5.84
CA LEU A 181 -1.00 10.49 -5.98
C LEU A 181 -0.78 9.05 -6.49
N GLY A 182 0.06 8.88 -7.51
CA GLY A 182 0.32 7.56 -8.09
C GLY A 182 1.02 6.58 -7.13
N GLU A 183 1.87 7.06 -6.24
CA GLU A 183 2.49 6.21 -5.19
C GLU A 183 1.43 5.85 -4.14
N MET A 184 0.71 6.86 -3.61
CA MET A 184 -0.38 6.66 -2.66
C MET A 184 -1.42 5.64 -3.14
N GLN A 185 -1.84 5.70 -4.40
CA GLN A 185 -2.79 4.76 -4.99
C GLN A 185 -2.20 3.36 -5.21
N ASN A 186 -0.96 3.25 -5.65
CA ASN A 186 -0.35 1.93 -5.87
C ASN A 186 -0.09 1.17 -4.56
N ASP A 187 0.16 1.90 -3.48
CA ASP A 187 0.48 1.33 -2.18
C ASP A 187 -0.73 1.22 -1.26
N ALA A 188 -1.90 1.69 -1.72
CA ALA A 188 -3.16 1.57 -1.02
C ALA A 188 -3.52 0.10 -0.73
N PRO A 189 -4.22 -0.18 0.37
CA PRO A 189 -4.70 -1.52 0.67
C PRO A 189 -5.52 -2.11 -0.47
N GLY A 190 -5.28 -3.38 -0.77
CA GLY A 190 -5.99 -4.12 -1.81
C GLY A 190 -6.37 -5.51 -1.35
N ILE A 191 -7.19 -6.17 -2.17
CA ILE A 191 -7.67 -7.54 -1.97
C ILE A 191 -7.88 -8.21 -3.33
N ILE A 192 -7.92 -9.55 -3.37
CA ILE A 192 -8.28 -10.32 -4.56
C ILE A 192 -9.72 -10.85 -4.42
N HIS A 193 -10.58 -10.57 -5.40
CA HIS A 193 -11.94 -11.14 -5.46
C HIS A 193 -12.51 -11.11 -6.89
N PRO A 194 -13.51 -11.95 -7.23
CA PRO A 194 -14.05 -12.04 -8.59
C PRO A 194 -15.03 -10.90 -8.95
N PHE A 195 -15.58 -10.18 -7.95
CA PHE A 195 -16.59 -9.14 -8.19
C PHE A 195 -16.07 -7.83 -8.81
N HIS A 196 -14.75 -7.66 -8.93
CA HIS A 196 -14.18 -6.42 -9.46
C HIS A 196 -14.48 -6.26 -10.95
N GLY A 197 -15.10 -5.14 -11.32
CA GLY A 197 -15.47 -4.83 -12.71
C GLY A 197 -16.87 -5.30 -13.10
N ASN A 198 -17.59 -5.99 -12.21
CA ASN A 198 -19.01 -6.26 -12.41
C ASN A 198 -19.83 -5.02 -12.02
N PRO A 199 -20.62 -4.43 -12.94
CA PRO A 199 -21.44 -3.24 -12.67
C PRO A 199 -22.42 -3.39 -11.51
N GLU A 200 -22.93 -4.59 -11.26
CA GLU A 200 -23.87 -4.88 -10.16
C GLU A 200 -23.29 -4.54 -8.79
N TYR A 201 -21.99 -4.82 -8.59
CA TYR A 201 -21.29 -4.57 -7.32
C TYR A 201 -20.58 -3.21 -7.29
N ALA A 202 -20.64 -2.43 -8.37
CA ALA A 202 -20.01 -1.12 -8.42
C ALA A 202 -20.53 -0.13 -7.34
N PRO A 203 -21.83 -0.07 -7.01
CA PRO A 203 -22.32 0.79 -5.94
C PRO A 203 -21.75 0.43 -4.56
N MET A 204 -21.44 -0.84 -4.32
CA MET A 204 -20.87 -1.31 -3.05
C MET A 204 -19.39 -0.92 -2.92
N PHE A 205 -18.60 -1.07 -3.98
CA PHE A 205 -17.15 -0.92 -3.92
C PHE A 205 -16.60 0.40 -4.46
N HIS A 206 -17.34 1.09 -5.32
CA HIS A 206 -16.88 2.27 -6.04
C HIS A 206 -17.67 3.55 -5.73
N ASN A 207 -18.57 3.54 -4.75
CA ASN A 207 -19.29 4.74 -4.32
C ASN A 207 -18.36 5.72 -3.61
N ILE A 208 -17.94 6.75 -4.36
CA ILE A 208 -17.02 7.79 -3.87
C ILE A 208 -17.63 8.60 -2.71
N ASN A 209 -18.92 8.93 -2.76
CA ASN A 209 -19.57 9.77 -1.75
C ASN A 209 -19.61 9.04 -0.41
N HIS A 210 -19.96 7.75 -0.42
CA HIS A 210 -19.94 6.89 0.76
C HIS A 210 -18.55 6.79 1.38
N GLN A 211 -17.53 6.48 0.56
CA GLN A 211 -16.16 6.36 1.08
C GLN A 211 -15.60 7.69 1.60
N LEU A 212 -15.99 8.83 1.01
CA LEU A 212 -15.59 10.16 1.52
C LEU A 212 -16.27 10.46 2.86
N ALA A 213 -17.57 10.14 3.01
CA ALA A 213 -18.27 10.29 4.29
C ALA A 213 -17.60 9.44 5.39
N LEU A 214 -17.33 8.16 5.12
CA LEU A 214 -16.58 7.28 6.03
C LEU A 214 -15.20 7.83 6.38
N TYR A 215 -14.48 8.39 5.40
CA TYR A 215 -13.18 9.01 5.65
C TYR A 215 -13.27 10.24 6.56
N ASP A 216 -14.30 11.06 6.35
CA ASP A 216 -14.55 12.27 7.13
C ASP A 216 -15.07 11.94 8.55
N GLU A 217 -15.70 10.79 8.76
CA GLU A 217 -16.15 10.32 10.07
C GLU A 217 -15.03 9.59 10.85
N GLY A 218 -14.39 8.60 10.24
CA GLY A 218 -13.47 7.68 10.92
C GLY A 218 -12.21 7.32 10.13
N GLY A 219 -11.83 8.16 9.16
CA GLY A 219 -10.59 8.02 8.40
C GLY A 219 -10.52 6.78 7.51
N VAL A 220 -9.29 6.43 7.11
CA VAL A 220 -9.00 5.22 6.32
C VAL A 220 -9.55 3.96 7.02
N ARG A 221 -9.48 3.90 8.35
CA ARG A 221 -9.94 2.74 9.12
C ARG A 221 -11.42 2.45 8.87
N ALA A 222 -12.27 3.47 8.84
CA ALA A 222 -13.70 3.32 8.60
C ALA A 222 -13.99 2.71 7.21
N ILE A 223 -13.31 3.19 6.16
CA ILE A 223 -13.45 2.63 4.80
C ILE A 223 -13.09 1.15 4.77
N ILE A 224 -11.98 0.76 5.41
CA ILE A 224 -11.51 -0.64 5.38
C ILE A 224 -12.49 -1.56 6.10
N LEU A 225 -13.04 -1.13 7.23
CA LEU A 225 -14.01 -1.92 7.98
C LEU A 225 -15.33 -2.07 7.22
N ASP A 226 -15.84 -0.98 6.65
CA ASP A 226 -17.03 -1.01 5.78
C ASP A 226 -16.82 -1.97 4.59
N TYR A 227 -15.66 -1.90 3.95
CA TYR A 227 -15.31 -2.80 2.86
C TYR A 227 -15.32 -4.28 3.28
N PHE A 228 -14.72 -4.62 4.42
CA PHE A 228 -14.70 -6.00 4.89
C PHE A 228 -16.09 -6.48 5.33
N ASN A 229 -16.92 -5.62 5.91
CA ASN A 229 -18.31 -5.94 6.22
C ASN A 229 -19.08 -6.28 4.93
N ASN A 230 -18.93 -5.46 3.89
CA ASN A 230 -19.54 -5.72 2.58
C ASN A 230 -19.07 -7.05 1.97
N MET A 231 -17.77 -7.37 2.07
CA MET A 231 -17.25 -8.66 1.61
C MET A 231 -17.79 -9.84 2.41
N GLN A 232 -17.98 -9.70 3.72
CA GLN A 232 -18.60 -10.73 4.55
C GLN A 232 -20.07 -10.96 4.19
N GLU A 233 -20.84 -9.90 3.91
CA GLU A 233 -22.22 -10.03 3.42
C GLU A 233 -22.28 -10.72 2.06
N LEU A 234 -21.39 -10.37 1.13
CA LEU A 234 -21.29 -11.10 -0.14
C LEU A 234 -20.91 -12.57 0.05
N HIS A 235 -20.07 -12.89 1.03
CA HIS A 235 -19.75 -14.28 1.34
C HIS A 235 -20.94 -15.07 1.87
N LYS A 236 -21.82 -14.45 2.66
CA LYS A 236 -23.08 -15.08 3.09
C LYS A 236 -24.00 -15.38 1.91
N LEU A 237 -24.09 -14.47 0.94
CA LEU A 237 -24.95 -14.62 -0.24
C LEU A 237 -24.36 -15.58 -1.29
N TYR A 238 -23.04 -15.53 -1.48
CA TYR A 238 -22.32 -16.27 -2.52
C TYR A 238 -21.11 -17.02 -1.94
N PRO A 239 -21.31 -18.02 -1.06
CA PRO A 239 -20.22 -18.67 -0.32
C PRO A 239 -19.19 -19.39 -1.20
N ASN A 240 -19.57 -19.77 -2.42
CA ASN A 240 -18.70 -20.45 -3.38
C ASN A 240 -17.93 -19.48 -4.31
N GLU A 241 -18.27 -18.19 -4.31
CA GLU A 241 -17.69 -17.19 -5.21
C GLU A 241 -16.94 -16.10 -4.45
N ALA A 242 -17.52 -15.62 -3.34
CA ALA A 242 -16.91 -14.63 -2.48
C ALA A 242 -15.86 -15.26 -1.56
N PRO A 243 -14.69 -14.61 -1.37
CA PRO A 243 -13.68 -15.09 -0.44
C PRO A 243 -14.16 -15.05 1.01
N VAL A 244 -13.75 -16.05 1.80
CA VAL A 244 -13.89 -16.01 3.27
C VAL A 244 -12.97 -14.92 3.82
N ILE A 245 -13.52 -13.99 4.60
CA ILE A 245 -12.74 -12.93 5.27
C ILE A 245 -12.42 -13.38 6.70
N TYR A 246 -11.18 -13.79 6.92
CA TYR A 246 -10.68 -14.16 8.25
C TYR A 246 -10.32 -12.92 9.07
N GLN A 247 -10.53 -12.97 10.39
CA GLN A 247 -10.19 -11.85 11.28
C GLN A 247 -8.70 -11.47 11.19
N GLU A 248 -7.80 -12.45 11.05
CA GLU A 248 -6.38 -12.20 10.86
C GLU A 248 -6.09 -11.34 9.61
N MET A 249 -6.82 -11.57 8.52
CA MET A 249 -6.70 -10.79 7.29
C MET A 249 -7.13 -9.34 7.52
N VAL A 250 -8.20 -9.13 8.28
CA VAL A 250 -8.68 -7.79 8.66
C VAL A 250 -7.63 -7.09 9.52
N ASP A 251 -7.15 -7.73 10.57
CA ASP A 251 -6.18 -7.17 11.52
C ASP A 251 -4.84 -6.83 10.83
N ASN A 252 -4.37 -7.69 9.94
CA ASN A 252 -3.13 -7.47 9.20
C ASN A 252 -3.29 -6.37 8.14
N THR A 253 -4.41 -6.35 7.42
CA THR A 253 -4.76 -5.25 6.52
C THR A 253 -4.80 -3.91 7.26
N LEU A 254 -5.41 -3.86 8.44
CA LEU A 254 -5.50 -2.65 9.26
C LEU A 254 -4.12 -2.16 9.73
N LYS A 255 -3.22 -3.05 10.16
CA LYS A 255 -1.83 -2.68 10.53
C LYS A 255 -1.06 -2.09 9.34
N GLU A 256 -1.18 -2.70 8.17
CA GLU A 256 -0.54 -2.18 6.96
C GLU A 256 -1.12 -0.83 6.53
N ALA A 257 -2.46 -0.72 6.60
CA ALA A 257 -3.18 0.48 6.25
C ALA A 257 -2.91 1.65 7.20
N GLU A 258 -2.67 1.39 8.50
CA GLU A 258 -2.27 2.41 9.46
C GLU A 258 -0.90 2.98 9.09
N LEU A 259 0.06 2.11 8.77
CA LEU A 259 1.38 2.53 8.33
C LEU A 259 1.31 3.27 6.98
N TRP A 260 0.46 2.80 6.06
CA TRP A 260 0.18 3.46 4.79
C TRP A 260 -0.43 4.85 4.98
N ALA A 261 -1.42 4.97 5.85
CA ALA A 261 -2.05 6.24 6.16
C ALA A 261 -1.05 7.23 6.76
N ALA A 262 -0.20 6.78 7.70
CA ALA A 262 0.86 7.61 8.26
C ALA A 262 1.90 8.03 7.21
N THR A 263 2.29 7.11 6.33
CA THR A 263 3.22 7.35 5.21
C THR A 263 2.64 8.40 4.26
N TYR A 264 1.37 8.30 3.88
CA TYR A 264 0.74 9.20 2.93
C TYR A 264 -0.04 10.35 3.57
N ARG A 265 0.20 10.62 4.86
CA ARG A 265 -0.39 11.74 5.61
C ARG A 265 -1.92 11.73 5.56
N LEU A 266 -2.52 10.55 5.52
CA LEU A 266 -3.96 10.34 5.54
C LEU A 266 -4.46 10.30 6.98
N ARG A 267 -5.74 10.59 7.16
CA ARG A 267 -6.40 10.41 8.45
C ARG A 267 -6.60 8.92 8.67
N TRP A 268 -6.05 8.39 9.77
CA TRP A 268 -6.23 6.98 10.11
C TRP A 268 -7.59 6.71 10.77
N LYS A 269 -7.90 7.48 11.81
CA LYS A 269 -9.15 7.49 12.58
C LYS A 269 -9.59 8.92 12.81
#